data_AF-A0A7S0QG96-F1
#
_entry.id   AF-A0A7S0QG96-F1
#
_cell.length_a   1.000
_cell.length_b   1.000
_cell.length_c   1.000
_cell.angle_alpha   90.00
_cell.angle_beta   90.00
_cell.angle_gamma   90.00
#
_symmetry.space_group_name_H-M   'P 1'
#
loop_
_entity.id
_entity.type
_entity.pdbx_description
1 polymer ?
#
loop_
_entity_poly.entity_id
_entity_poly.type
_entity_poly.pdbx_seq_one_letter_code
_entity_poly.pdbx_strand_id
1 'polypeptide(L)'
;VDLVGLRTLAQHDAGEDGPLLFLACGHAFTAATLDAHMGLAEYYRRGQGGGDCGGGGGVWNAAEWGECLELPERLQELRGCPHCREPVLGVRRYGRVVNKAVLDQMTRRR
;
A
#
# COMPACT_ATOMS: atom_id res chain seq x y z
N VAL A 1 7.39 12.13 -2.58
CA VAL A 1 8.73 11.66 -2.96
C VAL A 1 8.58 10.29 -3.61
N ASP A 2 9.21 10.09 -4.75
CA ASP A 2 9.27 8.79 -5.41
C ASP A 2 10.62 8.13 -5.11
N LEU A 3 10.59 7.05 -4.33
CA LEU A 3 11.81 6.32 -3.96
C LEU A 3 12.15 5.23 -4.98
N VAL A 4 11.21 4.87 -5.86
CA VAL A 4 11.42 3.88 -6.92
C VAL A 4 12.08 4.50 -8.14
N GLY A 5 11.60 5.66 -8.60
CA GLY A 5 12.19 6.44 -9.68
C GLY A 5 13.20 7.49 -9.23
N LEU A 6 13.50 7.58 -7.93
CA LEU A 6 14.43 8.55 -7.32
C LEU A 6 14.08 10.02 -7.64
N ARG A 7 12.79 10.36 -7.66
CA ARG A 7 12.31 11.72 -7.95
C ARG A 7 11.85 12.44 -6.68
N THR A 8 12.17 13.72 -6.59
CA THR A 8 11.67 14.58 -5.51
C THR A 8 10.20 14.93 -5.73
N LEU A 9 9.51 15.40 -4.68
CA LEU A 9 8.12 15.86 -4.81
C LEU A 9 7.98 16.98 -5.86
N ALA A 10 8.99 17.82 -6.03
CA ALA A 10 8.98 18.92 -7.00
C ALA A 10 9.07 18.46 -8.46
N GLN A 11 9.50 17.21 -8.69
CA GLN A 11 9.66 16.62 -10.02
C GLN A 11 8.55 15.60 -10.34
N HIS A 12 7.57 15.46 -9.45
CA HIS A 12 6.48 14.50 -9.59
C HIS A 12 5.35 15.10 -10.42
N ASP A 13 4.97 14.43 -11.50
CA ASP A 13 3.79 14.77 -12.28
C ASP A 13 2.63 13.82 -11.93
N ALA A 14 1.51 14.35 -11.43
CA ALA A 14 0.39 13.51 -11.01
C ALA A 14 -0.34 12.79 -12.17
N GLY A 15 -0.19 13.29 -13.40
CA GLY A 15 -0.74 12.69 -14.61
C GLY A 15 0.09 11.51 -15.11
N GLU A 16 1.43 11.62 -15.08
CA GLU A 16 2.33 10.56 -15.56
C GLU A 16 2.75 9.57 -14.47
N ASP A 17 3.12 10.06 -13.27
CA ASP A 17 3.67 9.24 -12.18
C ASP A 17 2.57 8.68 -11.25
N GLY A 18 1.32 9.08 -11.47
CA GLY A 18 0.15 8.64 -10.72
C GLY A 18 -0.08 9.37 -9.39
N PRO A 19 -1.07 8.92 -8.60
CA PRO A 19 -1.52 9.65 -7.42
C PRO A 19 -0.48 9.62 -6.29
N LEU A 20 -0.40 10.75 -5.58
CA LEU A 20 0.34 10.86 -4.31
C LEU A 20 -0.54 10.42 -3.15
N LEU A 21 0.04 9.65 -2.25
CA LEU A 21 -0.58 9.21 -1.01
C LEU A 21 0.07 9.94 0.16
N PHE A 22 -0.76 10.59 0.97
CA PHE A 22 -0.35 11.26 2.20
C PHE A 22 -0.51 10.30 3.38
N LEU A 23 0.59 10.07 4.10
CA LEU A 23 0.58 9.29 5.34
C LEU A 23 0.20 10.18 6.53
N ALA A 24 -0.30 9.56 7.60
CA ALA A 24 -0.63 10.27 8.85
C ALA A 24 0.57 11.02 9.46
N CYS A 25 1.79 10.55 9.19
CA CYS A 25 3.03 11.19 9.63
C CYS A 25 3.42 12.46 8.82
N GLY A 26 2.56 12.92 7.91
CA GLY A 26 2.78 14.11 7.08
C GLY A 26 3.66 13.90 5.85
N HIS A 27 4.19 12.69 5.64
CA HIS A 27 5.00 12.38 4.46
C HIS A 27 4.14 11.94 3.28
N ALA A 28 4.47 12.44 2.09
CA ALA A 28 3.79 12.10 0.84
C ALA A 28 4.69 11.25 -0.06
N PHE A 29 4.14 10.15 -0.57
CA PHE A 29 4.84 9.24 -1.48
C PHE A 29 3.96 8.88 -2.69
N THR A 30 4.59 8.43 -3.76
CA THR A 30 3.86 7.91 -4.92
C THR A 30 3.19 6.58 -4.56
N ALA A 31 2.04 6.30 -5.16
CA ALA A 31 1.37 5.01 -4.99
C ALA A 31 2.30 3.85 -5.37
N ALA A 32 3.12 3.99 -6.41
CA ALA A 32 4.09 2.97 -6.82
C ALA A 32 5.14 2.68 -5.73
N THR A 33 5.70 3.74 -5.11
CA THR A 33 6.67 3.59 -4.02
C THR A 33 6.05 2.91 -2.81
N LEU A 34 4.86 3.34 -2.37
CA LEU A 34 4.23 2.76 -1.20
C LEU A 34 3.69 1.35 -1.46
N ASP A 35 3.20 1.05 -2.66
CA ASP A 35 2.77 -0.31 -3.02
C ASP A 35 3.94 -1.30 -2.95
N ALA A 36 5.11 -0.90 -3.47
CA ALA A 36 6.33 -1.70 -3.37
C ALA A 36 6.80 -1.82 -1.90
N HIS A 37 6.82 -0.71 -1.16
CA HIS A 37 7.23 -0.69 0.25
C HIS A 37 6.32 -1.54 1.14
N MET A 38 5.01 -1.51 0.92
CA MET A 38 4.03 -2.30 1.67
C MET A 38 3.91 -3.75 1.17
N GLY A 39 4.58 -4.12 0.07
CA GLY A 39 4.50 -5.48 -0.48
C GLY A 39 3.12 -5.83 -1.03
N LEU A 40 2.42 -4.86 -1.64
CA LEU A 40 1.02 -5.03 -2.07
C LEU A 40 0.85 -6.19 -3.06
N ALA A 41 1.90 -6.51 -3.83
CA ALA A 41 1.97 -7.63 -4.76
C ALA A 41 1.81 -9.02 -4.11
N GLU A 42 2.02 -9.13 -2.80
CA GLU A 42 1.86 -10.40 -2.07
C GLU A 42 0.42 -10.64 -1.62
N TYR A 43 -0.40 -9.59 -1.58
CA TYR A 43 -1.77 -9.62 -1.08
C TYR A 43 -2.80 -9.47 -2.19
N TYR A 44 -2.38 -8.93 -3.33
CA TYR A 44 -3.21 -8.66 -4.47
C TYR A 44 -2.50 -9.12 -5.73
N ARG A 45 -3.25 -9.63 -6.70
CA ARG A 45 -2.77 -9.87 -8.05
C ARG A 45 -3.18 -8.70 -8.93
N ARG A 46 -2.25 -8.23 -9.78
CA ARG A 46 -2.59 -7.28 -10.85
C ARG A 46 -3.45 -8.02 -11.87
N GLY A 47 -4.72 -7.64 -11.96
CA GLY A 47 -5.68 -8.12 -12.95
C GLY A 47 -5.83 -7.12 -14.09
N GLN A 48 -6.46 -7.56 -15.18
CA GLN A 48 -7.10 -6.67 -16.14
C GLN A 48 -8.58 -6.67 -15.73
N GLY A 49 -9.08 -5.61 -15.13
CA GLY A 49 -10.43 -5.58 -14.57
C GLY A 49 -10.47 -5.70 -13.05
N GLY A 50 -10.98 -4.64 -12.42
CA GLY A 50 -11.30 -4.57 -11.01
C GLY A 50 -12.15 -5.74 -10.54
N GLY A 51 -11.50 -6.71 -9.90
CA GLY A 51 -12.18 -7.75 -9.15
C GLY A 51 -12.69 -7.20 -7.82
N ASP A 52 -13.72 -7.87 -7.31
CA ASP A 52 -14.53 -7.51 -6.16
C ASP A 52 -13.81 -7.71 -4.83
N CYS A 53 -12.61 -7.14 -4.67
CA CYS A 53 -11.99 -7.03 -3.37
C CYS A 53 -12.65 -5.92 -2.53
N GLY A 54 -13.93 -6.11 -2.18
CA GLY A 54 -14.63 -5.40 -1.12
C GLY A 54 -14.98 -3.94 -1.41
N GLY A 55 -16.12 -3.73 -2.07
CA GLY A 55 -17.05 -2.63 -1.78
C GLY A 55 -16.56 -1.20 -2.02
N GLY A 56 -16.85 -0.67 -3.22
CA GLY A 56 -16.93 0.77 -3.46
C GLY A 56 -16.31 1.16 -4.79
N GLY A 57 -17.16 1.40 -5.80
CA GLY A 57 -16.77 1.90 -7.11
C GLY A 57 -15.97 3.20 -6.99
N GLY A 58 -14.66 3.08 -7.12
CA GLY A 58 -13.72 4.18 -7.18
C GLY A 58 -12.57 3.75 -8.06
N VAL A 59 -12.23 4.58 -9.04
CA VAL A 59 -11.23 4.31 -10.07
C VAL A 59 -9.86 4.07 -9.42
N TRP A 60 -9.42 2.81 -9.40
CA TRP A 60 -8.09 2.38 -8.94
C TRP A 60 -7.10 2.45 -10.12
N ASN A 61 -6.44 3.59 -10.33
CA ASN A 61 -5.36 3.67 -11.31
C ASN A 61 -4.03 3.81 -10.55
N ALA A 62 -2.93 3.11 -10.86
CA ALA A 62 -2.53 2.46 -12.11
C ALA A 62 -2.32 0.94 -12.00
N ALA A 63 -2.74 0.20 -13.03
CA ALA A 63 -2.65 -1.25 -13.17
C ALA A 63 -3.39 -2.06 -12.08
N GLU A 64 -4.71 -1.87 -12.06
CA GLU A 64 -5.79 -2.73 -11.54
C GLU A 64 -5.33 -3.93 -10.68
N TRP A 65 -5.15 -3.70 -9.39
CA TRP A 65 -5.13 -4.79 -8.41
C TRP A 65 -6.55 -5.37 -8.34
N GLY A 66 -6.74 -6.55 -8.91
CA GLY A 66 -8.08 -7.10 -9.15
C GLY A 66 -8.44 -8.25 -8.22
N GLU A 67 -7.50 -9.15 -7.93
CA GLU A 67 -7.78 -10.37 -7.19
C GLU A 67 -7.07 -10.38 -5.85
N CYS A 68 -7.81 -10.69 -4.79
CA CYS A 68 -7.27 -10.93 -3.46
C CYS A 68 -6.52 -12.26 -3.43
N LEU A 69 -5.22 -12.23 -3.14
CA LEU A 69 -4.46 -13.46 -2.89
C LEU A 69 -4.77 -14.03 -1.50
N GLU A 70 -4.46 -15.31 -1.32
CA GLU A 70 -4.43 -15.95 -0.01
C GLU A 70 -3.49 -15.17 0.92
N LEU A 71 -3.89 -14.98 2.18
CA LEU A 71 -3.04 -14.27 3.14
C LEU A 71 -1.76 -15.08 3.39
N PRO A 72 -0.58 -14.44 3.38
CA PRO A 72 0.66 -15.16 3.63
C PRO A 72 0.65 -15.75 5.05
N GLU A 73 1.06 -17.03 5.15
CA GLU A 73 1.14 -17.77 6.42
C GLU A 73 2.18 -17.17 7.38
N ARG A 74 3.24 -16.57 6.83
CA ARG A 74 4.27 -15.92 7.64
C ARG A 74 3.69 -14.73 8.41
N LEU A 75 4.12 -14.60 9.65
CA LEU A 75 3.73 -13.50 10.52
C LEU A 75 4.33 -12.19 10.01
N GLN A 76 3.49 -11.17 9.85
CA GLN A 76 3.88 -9.89 9.28
C GLN A 76 4.16 -8.86 10.37
N GLU A 77 5.16 -8.02 10.12
CA GLU A 77 5.45 -6.85 10.96
C GLU A 77 4.79 -5.61 10.36
N LEU A 78 4.44 -4.66 11.24
CA LEU A 78 3.88 -3.39 10.80
C LEU A 78 4.96 -2.60 10.04
N ARG A 79 4.71 -2.36 8.76
CA ARG A 79 5.58 -1.56 7.91
C ARG A 79 5.32 -0.08 8.23
N GLY A 80 6.39 0.61 8.63
CA GLY A 80 6.37 2.04 8.90
C GLY A 80 6.73 2.89 7.69
N CYS A 81 6.49 4.19 7.79
CA CYS A 81 6.97 5.17 6.82
C CYS A 81 8.48 5.01 6.60
N PRO A 82 8.97 5.01 5.35
CA PRO A 82 10.40 4.85 5.07
C PRO A 82 11.26 5.98 5.66
N HIS A 83 10.69 7.16 5.91
CA HIS A 83 11.42 8.31 6.46
C HIS A 83 11.40 8.38 8.00
N CYS A 84 10.22 8.25 8.61
CA CYS A 84 10.06 8.44 10.06
C CYS A 84 9.75 7.15 10.83
N ARG A 85 9.59 6.02 10.13
CA ARG A 85 9.24 4.70 10.70
C ARG A 85 7.90 4.61 11.43
N GLU A 86 7.12 5.68 11.46
CA GLU A 86 5.76 5.68 12.00
C GLU A 86 4.88 4.71 11.21
N PRO A 87 4.09 3.84 11.86
CA PRO A 87 3.27 2.83 11.17
C PRO A 87 2.34 3.46 10.14
N VAL A 88 2.26 2.84 8.95
CA VAL A 88 1.34 3.28 7.90
C VAL A 88 -0.09 2.85 8.28
N LEU A 89 -0.85 3.77 8.88
CA LEU A 89 -2.23 3.56 9.31
C LEU A 89 -3.20 4.49 8.58
N GLY A 90 -4.48 4.11 8.50
CA GLY A 90 -5.56 4.96 7.97
C GLY A 90 -5.66 5.04 6.44
N VAL A 91 -4.77 4.39 5.70
CA VAL A 91 -4.82 4.33 4.23
C VAL A 91 -5.60 3.09 3.79
N ARG A 92 -6.80 3.28 3.24
CA ARG A 92 -7.70 2.19 2.81
C ARG A 92 -7.02 1.17 1.87
N ARG A 93 -6.18 1.65 0.95
CA ARG A 93 -5.39 0.82 0.00
C ARG A 93 -4.54 -0.25 0.70
N TYR A 94 -4.02 0.05 1.90
CA TYR A 94 -3.16 -0.86 2.66
C TYR A 94 -3.89 -1.59 3.78
N GLY A 95 -5.23 -1.45 3.88
CA GLY A 95 -6.02 -1.99 4.98
C GLY A 95 -5.81 -3.49 5.20
N ARG A 96 -5.75 -4.29 4.12
CA ARG A 96 -5.54 -5.74 4.21
C ARG A 96 -4.17 -6.12 4.78
N VAL A 97 -3.11 -5.45 4.31
CA VAL A 97 -1.74 -5.64 4.77
C VAL A 97 -1.60 -5.23 6.24
N VAL A 98 -2.11 -4.05 6.58
CA VAL A 98 -2.06 -3.48 7.94
C VAL A 98 -2.85 -4.35 8.91
N ASN A 99 -4.09 -4.74 8.57
CA ASN A 99 -4.93 -5.55 9.43
C ASN A 99 -4.32 -6.94 9.68
N LYS A 100 -3.73 -7.57 8.65
CA LYS A 100 -3.00 -8.84 8.84
C LYS A 100 -1.83 -8.69 9.80
N ALA A 101 -1.02 -7.65 9.65
CA ALA A 101 0.11 -7.40 10.55
C ALA A 101 -0.34 -7.10 11.99
N VAL A 102 -1.43 -6.36 12.18
CA VAL A 102 -2.03 -6.14 13.52
C VAL A 102 -2.50 -7.46 14.13
N LEU A 103 -3.23 -8.29 13.37
CA LEU A 103 -3.70 -9.60 13.83
C LEU A 103 -2.53 -10.52 14.21
N ASP A 104 -1.47 -10.55 13.40
CA ASP A 104 -0.27 -11.35 13.65
C ASP A 104 0.47 -10.90 14.92
N GLN A 105 0.50 -9.60 15.20
CA GLN A 105 1.08 -9.10 16.45
C GLN A 105 0.24 -9.49 17.67
N MET A 106 -1.08 -9.56 17.54
CA MET A 106 -1.95 -10.01 18.63
C MET A 106 -1.81 -11.50 18.90
N THR A 107 -1.64 -12.33 17.87
CA THR A 107 -1.46 -13.79 18.02
C THR A 107 -0.09 -14.16 18.57
N ARG A 108 0.98 -13.41 18.26
CA ARG A 108 2.32 -13.63 18.84
C ARG A 108 2.43 -13.35 20.35
N ARG A 109 1.49 -12.59 20.92
CA ARG A 109 1.52 -12.19 22.35
C ARG A 109 0.82 -13.20 23.27
N ARG A 110 0.44 -14.37 22.75
CA ARG A 110 -0.25 -15.44 23.47
C ARG A 110 0.66 -16.64 23.60
#